data_AF-A0AB73BTN4-F1
#
_entry.id   AF-A0AB73BTN4-F1
#
_cell.length_a   1.000
_cell.length_b   1.000
_cell.length_c   1.000
_cell.angle_alpha   90.00
_cell.angle_beta   90.00
_cell.angle_gamma   90.00
#
_symmetry.space_group_name_H-M   'P 1'
#
loop_
_entity.id
_entity.type
_entity.pdbx_description
1 polymer ?
#
loop_
_entity_poly.entity_id
_entity_poly.type
_entity_poly.pdbx_seq_one_letter_code
_entity_poly.pdbx_strand_id
1 'polypeptide(L)' 'MSPRIQTTRKTLRKYREYIQNTLETTYTNGPLEGINHFMKSIKPVAFGFHRFSHFWQKILIIQGIAQINPNF' A
#
# COMPACT_ATOMS: atom_id res chain seq x y z
N MET A 1 15.18 0.78 -31.19
CA MET A 1 14.42 0.40 -29.97
C MET A 1 13.59 1.59 -29.50
N SER A 2 12.29 1.41 -29.26
CA SER A 2 11.39 2.47 -28.75
C SER A 2 11.93 3.08 -27.44
N PRO A 3 11.76 4.40 -27.20
CA PRO A 3 12.14 5.05 -25.95
C PRO A 3 11.60 4.33 -24.70
N ARG A 4 10.39 3.78 -24.76
CA ARG A 4 9.79 3.00 -23.67
C ARG A 4 10.61 1.75 -23.34
N ILE A 5 11.05 1.02 -24.36
CA ILE A 5 11.86 -0.21 -24.18
C ILE A 5 13.23 0.13 -23.58
N GLN A 6 13.82 1.26 -23.97
CA GLN A 6 15.08 1.72 -23.39
C GLN A 6 14.94 2.03 -21.89
N THR A 7 13.85 2.70 -21.50
CA THR A 7 13.53 2.98 -20.09
C THR A 7 13.28 1.69 -19.31
N THR A 8 12.46 0.78 -19.82
CA THR A 8 12.23 -0.52 -19.18
C THR A 8 13.52 -1.28 -18.97
N ARG A 9 14.41 -1.34 -19.96
CA ARG A 9 15.72 -2.00 -19.85
C ARG A 9 16.59 -1.36 -18.76
N LYS A 10 16.63 -0.03 -18.68
CA LYS A 10 17.37 0.70 -17.64
C LYS A 10 16.81 0.39 -16.25
N THR A 11 15.48 0.40 -16.08
CA THR A 11 14.80 0.07 -14.82
C THR A 11 15.07 -1.37 -14.39
N LEU A 12 14.91 -2.35 -15.28
CA LEU A 12 15.20 -3.75 -14.99
C LEU A 12 16.65 -3.96 -14.54
N ARG A 13 17.60 -3.30 -15.22
CA ARG A 13 19.01 -3.39 -14.86
C ARG A 13 19.31 -2.73 -13.51
N LYS A 14 18.63 -1.63 -13.18
CA LYS A 14 18.75 -0.93 -11.90
C LYS A 14 18.24 -1.77 -10.71
N TYR A 15 17.14 -2.51 -10.91
CA TYR A 15 16.49 -3.26 -9.83
C TYR A 15 16.74 -4.78 -9.88
N ARG A 16 17.76 -5.23 -10.62
CA ARG A 16 18.06 -6.66 -10.82
C ARG A 16 18.17 -7.45 -9.51
N GLU A 17 18.91 -6.92 -8.54
CA GLU A 17 19.14 -7.58 -7.24
C GLU A 17 17.83 -7.76 -6.47
N TYR A 18 16.98 -6.73 -6.43
CA TYR A 18 15.67 -6.82 -5.79
C TYR A 18 14.74 -7.83 -6.47
N ILE A 19 14.80 -7.93 -7.81
CA ILE A 19 14.04 -8.92 -8.57
C ILE A 19 14.51 -10.33 -8.18
N GLN A 20 15.84 -10.55 -8.11
CA GLN A 20 16.40 -11.84 -7.70
C GLN A 20 15.97 -12.20 -6.27
N ASN A 21 16.11 -11.27 -5.33
CA ASN A 21 15.66 -11.46 -3.95
C ASN A 21 14.16 -11.79 -3.89
N THR A 22 13.32 -11.15 -4.71
CA THR A 22 11.87 -11.42 -4.74
C THR A 22 11.55 -12.85 -5.18
N LEU A 23 12.37 -13.44 -6.07
CA LEU A 23 12.18 -14.82 -6.54
C LEU A 23 12.66 -15.86 -5.52
N GLU A 24 13.65 -15.50 -4.71
CA GLU A 24 14.25 -16.39 -3.70
C GLU A 24 13.50 -16.33 -2.36
N THR A 25 12.85 -15.20 -2.05
CA THR A 25 12.21 -15.00 -0.76
C THR A 25 10.76 -15.49 -0.76
N THR A 26 10.30 -16.03 0.36
CA THR A 26 8.92 -16.48 0.56
C THR A 26 7.94 -15.34 0.88
N TYR A 27 8.45 -14.12 1.12
CA TYR A 27 7.62 -12.95 1.39
C TYR A 27 6.92 -12.49 0.11
N THR A 28 5.61 -12.33 0.19
CA THR A 28 4.79 -11.83 -0.91
C THR A 28 4.34 -10.40 -0.62
N ASN A 29 4.11 -9.62 -1.68
CA ASN A 29 3.48 -8.30 -1.56
C ASN A 29 1.97 -8.37 -1.25
N GLY A 30 1.39 -9.58 -1.17
CA GLY A 30 -0.05 -9.79 -0.99
C GLY A 30 -0.65 -9.04 0.20
N PRO A 31 -0.06 -9.11 1.40
CA PRO A 31 -0.55 -8.34 2.56
C PRO A 31 -0.52 -6.82 2.32
N LEU A 32 0.56 -6.29 1.72
CA LEU A 32 0.71 -4.87 1.44
C LEU A 32 -0.31 -4.39 0.37
N GLU A 33 -0.49 -5.18 -0.67
CA GLU A 33 -1.50 -4.94 -1.71
C GLU A 33 -2.91 -4.98 -1.12
N GLY A 34 -3.20 -5.96 -0.25
CA GLY A 34 -4.46 -6.06 0.47
C GLY A 34 -4.79 -4.79 1.27
N ILE A 35 -3.81 -4.27 2.03
CA ILE A 35 -3.96 -3.01 2.77
C ILE A 35 -4.17 -1.83 1.82
N ASN A 36 -3.43 -1.76 0.71
CA ASN A 36 -3.59 -0.70 -0.29
C ASN A 36 -4.97 -0.71 -0.96
N HIS A 37 -5.51 -1.89 -1.28
CA HIS A 37 -6.84 -2.04 -1.84
C HIS A 37 -7.92 -1.66 -0.83
N PHE A 38 -7.77 -2.07 0.43
CA PHE A 38 -8.67 -1.70 1.52
C PHE A 38 -8.68 -0.18 1.75
N MET A 39 -7.53 0.49 1.81
CA MET A 39 -7.50 1.94 1.93
C MET A 39 -8.19 2.61 0.73
N LYS A 40 -7.98 2.10 -0.50
CA LYS A 40 -8.67 2.62 -1.69
C LYS A 40 -10.19 2.44 -1.62
N SER A 41 -10.70 1.32 -1.08
CA SER A 41 -12.14 1.10 -0.94
C SER A 41 -12.78 1.97 0.15
N ILE A 42 -12.02 2.39 1.16
CA ILE A 42 -12.50 3.27 2.23
C ILE A 42 -12.39 4.76 1.85
N LYS A 43 -11.52 5.15 0.91
CA LYS A 43 -11.39 6.55 0.45
C LYS A 43 -12.74 7.24 0.15
N PRO A 44 -13.74 6.61 -0.50
CA PRO A 44 -15.05 7.23 -0.71
C PRO A 44 -15.87 7.48 0.56
N VAL A 45 -15.68 6.69 1.61
CA VAL A 45 -16.33 6.90 2.92
C VAL A 45 -15.54 7.92 3.77
N ALA A 46 -14.33 8.27 3.34
CA ALA A 46 -13.46 9.23 4.00
C ALA A 46 -13.95 10.68 3.90
N PHE A 47 -14.76 11.02 2.89
CA PHE A 47 -15.15 12.40 2.58
C PHE A 47 -15.91 13.11 3.73
N GLY A 48 -16.51 12.37 4.66
CA GLY A 48 -17.18 12.93 5.84
C GLY A 48 -16.25 13.21 7.04
N PHE A 49 -14.97 12.85 6.96
CA PHE A 49 -14.02 13.09 8.06
C PHE A 49 -13.34 14.44 7.91
N HIS A 50 -13.56 15.31 8.90
CA HIS A 50 -12.91 16.62 9.00
C HIS A 50 -11.43 16.52 9.40
N ARG A 51 -11.03 15.41 10.03
CA ARG A 51 -9.68 15.16 10.54
C ARG A 51 -9.15 13.81 10.07
N PHE A 52 -7.93 13.78 9.57
CA PHE A 52 -7.27 12.55 9.11
C PHE A 52 -7.05 11.54 10.25
N SER A 53 -6.85 12.00 11.48
CA SER A 53 -6.74 11.15 12.66
C SER A 53 -8.01 10.30 12.89
N HIS A 54 -9.19 10.89 12.72
CA HIS A 54 -10.48 10.19 12.83
C HIS A 54 -10.64 9.15 11.73
N PHE A 55 -10.23 9.51 10.51
CA PHE A 55 -10.24 8.57 9.39
C PHE A 55 -9.31 7.37 9.64
N TRP A 56 -8.08 7.61 10.11
CA TRP A 56 -7.15 6.55 10.48
C TRP A 56 -7.65 5.68 11.61
N GLN A 57 -8.21 6.29 12.66
CA GLN A 57 -8.77 5.54 13.77
C GLN A 57 -9.90 4.61 13.31
N LYS A 58 -10.78 5.08 12.41
CA LYS A 58 -11.82 4.23 11.81
C LYS A 58 -11.24 3.08 10.99
N ILE A 59 -10.19 3.32 10.19
CA ILE A 59 -9.49 2.25 9.45
C ILE A 59 -8.95 1.20 10.43
N LEU A 60 -8.25 1.63 11.49
CA LEU A 60 -7.65 0.71 12.46
C LEU A 60 -8.72 -0.10 13.22
N ILE A 61 -9.88 0.49 13.52
CA ILE A 61 -11.00 -0.22 14.14
C ILE A 61 -11.61 -1.24 13.17
N ILE A 62 -11.86 -0.88 11.91
CA ILE A 62 -12.41 -1.81 10.90
C ILE A 62 -11.46 -3.00 10.69
N GLN A 63 -10.15 -2.78 10.78
CA GLN A 63 -9.15 -3.85 10.70
C GLN A 63 -8.97 -4.62 12.02
N GLY A 64 -9.64 -4.23 13.10
CA GLY A 64 -9.50 -4.87 14.41
C GLY A 64 -8.16 -4.64 15.10
N ILE A 65 -7.39 -3.62 14.67
CA ILE A 65 -6.04 -3.32 15.15
C ILE A 65 -6.07 -2.40 16.38
N ALA A 66 -7.08 -1.54 16.49
CA ALA A 66 -7.20 -0.57 17.58
C ALA A 66 -8.64 -0.45 18.11
N GLN A 67 -8.76 0.05 19.34
CA GLN A 67 -10.04 0.40 19.97
C GLN A 67 -10.35 1.88 19.81
N ILE A 68 -11.60 2.26 20.08
CA ILE A 68 -12.03 3.66 20.09
C ILE A 68 -11.21 4.41 21.13
N ASN A 69 -10.49 5.45 20.70
CA ASN A 69 -9.83 6.39 21.59
C ASN A 69 -10.63 7.71 21.57
N PRO A 70 -11.28 8.06 22.69
CA PRO A 70 -12.18 9.21 22.78
C PRO A 70 -11.47 10.57 22.76
N ASN A 71 -10.13 10.58 22.86
CA ASN A 71 -9.32 11.80 22.90
C ASN A 71 -8.81 12.24 21.51
N PHE A 72 -9.20 11.56 20.43
CA PHE A 72 -8.89 11.96 19.06
C PHE A 72 -10.04 12.71 18.40
#